data_AF-A0ABD4Q7P3-F1
#
_entry.id   AF-A0ABD4Q7P3-F1
#
_cell.length_a   1.000
_cell.length_b   1.000
_cell.length_c   1.000
_cell.angle_alpha   90.00
_cell.angle_beta   90.00
_cell.angle_gamma   90.00
#
_symmetry.space_group_name_H-M   'P 1'
#
loop_
_entity.id
_entity.type
_entity.pdbx_description
1 polymer ?
#
loop_
_entity_poly.entity_id
_entity_poly.type
_entity_poly.pdbx_seq_one_letter_code
_entity_poly.pdbx_strand_id
1 'polypeptide(L)' 'MPDIVLRDKHAWDQVNVGMQMVMHDPRGIARAAAAGSQYRIAGKSGTAQVVAIKQGERYNRNKTLERHRDNALFVGFA' A
#
# COMPACT_ATOMS: atom_id res chain seq x y z
N MET A 1 -22.07 -9.88 13.53
CA MET A 1 -21.50 -8.51 13.66
C MET A 1 -22.51 -7.55 13.07
N PRO A 2 -22.73 -6.36 13.66
CA PRO A 2 -23.60 -5.35 13.04
C PRO A 2 -22.97 -4.78 11.77
N ASP A 3 -23.80 -4.32 10.85
CA ASP A 3 -23.36 -3.69 9.61
C ASP A 3 -22.64 -2.36 9.88
N ILE A 4 -21.64 -2.05 9.05
CA ILE A 4 -20.93 -0.78 9.11
C ILE A 4 -21.81 0.30 8.50
N VAL A 5 -22.29 1.24 9.32
CA VAL A 5 -23.01 2.42 8.87
C VAL A 5 -22.02 3.54 8.58
N LEU A 6 -21.95 3.96 7.31
CA LEU A 6 -21.08 5.05 6.90
C LEU A 6 -21.66 6.41 7.28
N ARG A 7 -20.78 7.32 7.74
CA ARG A 7 -21.11 8.74 7.91
C ARG A 7 -21.26 9.44 6.55
N ASP A 8 -20.40 9.10 5.59
CA ASP A 8 -20.50 9.53 4.19
C ASP A 8 -20.63 8.30 3.30
N LYS A 9 -21.71 8.25 2.51
CA LYS A 9 -22.03 7.14 1.61
C LYS A 9 -20.97 6.95 0.51
N HIS A 10 -20.19 7.99 0.17
CA HIS A 10 -19.19 7.94 -0.90
C HIS A 10 -17.80 7.51 -0.42
N ALA A 11 -17.60 7.34 0.89
CA ALA A 11 -16.28 7.05 1.46
C ALA A 11 -15.64 5.79 0.87
N TRP A 12 -16.43 4.72 0.69
CA TRP A 12 -15.92 3.49 0.08
C TRP A 12 -15.51 3.67 -1.38
N ASP A 13 -16.30 4.40 -2.15
CA ASP A 13 -16.01 4.65 -3.57
C ASP A 13 -14.73 5.47 -3.74
N GLN A 14 -14.52 6.48 -2.90
CA GLN A 14 -13.30 7.28 -2.90
C GLN A 14 -12.06 6.43 -2.59
N VAL A 15 -12.15 5.52 -1.60
CA VAL A 15 -11.07 4.60 -1.25
C VAL A 15 -10.82 3.63 -2.41
N ASN A 16 -11.87 3.04 -2.99
CA ASN A 16 -11.76 2.12 -4.12
C ASN A 16 -11.10 2.77 -5.33
N VAL A 17 -11.53 3.98 -5.69
CA VAL A 17 -10.92 4.76 -6.78
C VAL A 17 -9.46 5.06 -6.44
N GLY A 18 -9.15 5.52 -5.23
CA GLY A 18 -7.77 5.76 -4.80
C GLY A 18 -6.87 4.52 -4.92
N MET A 19 -7.38 3.35 -4.52
CA MET A 19 -6.66 2.07 -4.64
C MET A 19 -6.47 1.63 -6.09
N GLN A 20 -7.43 1.92 -6.98
CA GLN A 20 -7.23 1.67 -8.41
C GLN A 20 -6.19 2.64 -9.02
N MET A 21 -6.18 3.90 -8.59
CA MET A 21 -5.20 4.88 -9.07
C MET A 21 -3.77 4.49 -8.69
N VAL A 22 -3.55 3.88 -7.52
CA VAL A 22 -2.24 3.31 -7.15
C VAL A 22 -1.73 2.30 -8.19
N MET A 23 -2.64 1.53 -8.78
CA MET A 23 -2.34 0.46 -9.73
C MET A 23 -2.32 0.93 -11.19
N HIS A 24 -3.08 1.95 -11.56
CA HIS A 24 -3.30 2.28 -12.99
C HIS A 24 -2.94 3.73 -13.37
N ASP A 25 -2.87 4.65 -12.41
CA ASP A 25 -2.52 6.04 -12.70
C ASP A 25 -1.06 6.16 -13.17
N PRO A 26 -0.71 7.10 -14.07
CA PRO A 26 0.67 7.34 -14.48
C PRO A 26 1.65 7.58 -13.32
N ARG A 27 1.18 8.13 -12.19
CA ARG A 27 1.95 8.37 -10.95
C ARG A 27 1.75 7.28 -9.90
N GLY A 28 1.01 6.23 -10.21
CA GLY A 28 0.74 5.10 -9.32
C GLY A 28 2.01 4.31 -9.00
N ILE A 29 2.29 4.13 -7.71
CA ILE A 29 3.50 3.43 -7.23
C ILE A 29 3.53 1.93 -7.57
N ALA A 30 2.38 1.33 -7.89
CA ALA A 30 2.26 -0.08 -8.25
C ALA A 30 1.92 -0.27 -9.75
N ARG A 31 1.99 0.80 -10.57
CA ARG A 31 1.61 0.76 -11.99
C ARG A 31 2.33 -0.31 -12.79
N ALA A 32 3.63 -0.48 -12.56
CA ALA A 32 4.40 -1.51 -13.24
C ALA A 32 3.88 -2.93 -12.98
N ALA A 33 3.35 -3.20 -11.79
CA ALA A 33 2.79 -4.50 -11.43
C ALA A 33 1.42 -4.76 -12.07
N ALA A 34 0.67 -3.71 -12.43
CA ALA A 34 -0.62 -3.84 -13.10
C ALA A 34 -0.53 -3.81 -14.64
N ALA A 35 0.65 -3.53 -15.20
CA ALA A 35 0.84 -3.41 -16.64
C ALA A 35 0.48 -4.72 -17.36
N GLY A 36 -0.44 -4.65 -18.33
CA GLY A 36 -0.91 -5.83 -19.07
C GLY A 36 -1.99 -6.65 -18.35
N SER A 37 -2.47 -6.23 -17.18
CA SER A 37 -3.60 -6.88 -16.51
C SER A 37 -4.86 -6.82 -17.36
N GLN A 38 -5.57 -7.95 -17.46
CA GLN A 38 -6.85 -8.04 -18.16
C GLN A 38 -8.04 -7.54 -17.33
N TYR A 39 -7.83 -7.28 -16.03
CA TYR A 39 -8.85 -6.82 -15.09
C TYR A 39 -8.38 -5.62 -14.26
N ARG A 40 -9.35 -4.88 -13.70
CA ARG A 40 -9.10 -3.66 -12.93
C ARG A 40 -8.72 -3.99 -11.49
N ILE A 41 -7.44 -3.89 -11.18
CA ILE A 41 -6.93 -4.12 -9.82
C ILE A 41 -7.11 -2.86 -8.96
N ALA A 42 -7.61 -3.02 -7.74
CA ALA A 42 -7.55 -2.04 -6.66
C ALA A 42 -6.59 -2.56 -5.59
N GLY A 43 -5.51 -1.82 -5.29
CA GLY A 43 -4.51 -2.29 -4.33
C GLY A 43 -3.68 -1.19 -3.71
N LYS A 44 -2.95 -1.54 -2.66
CA LYS A 44 -2.05 -0.63 -1.96
C LYS A 44 -0.82 -1.36 -1.43
N SER A 45 0.35 -0.77 -1.66
CA SER A 45 1.60 -1.21 -1.05
C SER A 45 1.82 -0.57 0.32
N GLY A 46 2.54 -1.29 1.18
CA GLY A 46 3.02 -0.84 2.47
C GLY A 46 4.44 -1.33 2.75
N THR A 47 5.06 -0.72 3.75
CA THR A 47 6.35 -1.15 4.28
C THR A 47 6.20 -1.30 5.78
N ALA A 48 6.57 -2.45 6.32
CA ALA A 48 6.59 -2.68 7.76
C ALA A 48 8.03 -2.75 8.25
N GLN A 49 8.35 -1.91 9.24
CA GLN A 49 9.65 -1.87 9.85
C GLN A 49 9.84 -3.05 10.81
N VAL A 50 10.92 -3.82 10.63
CA VAL A 50 11.17 -5.05 11.38
C VAL A 50 11.86 -4.79 12.73
N VAL A 51 12.61 -3.69 12.86
CA VAL A 51 13.40 -3.38 14.07
C VAL A 51 13.14 -1.96 14.54
N ALA A 52 12.90 -1.78 15.84
CA ALA A 52 12.79 -0.45 16.45
C ALA A 52 14.13 0.30 16.33
N ILE A 53 14.10 1.49 15.74
CA ILE A 53 15.22 2.43 15.74
C ILE A 53 15.10 3.31 16.98
N LYS A 54 16.23 3.65 17.62
CA LYS A 54 16.23 4.58 18.77
C LYS A 54 15.60 5.92 18.35
N GLN A 55 14.84 6.55 19.25
CA GLN A 55 14.31 7.89 19.02
C GLN A 55 15.44 8.85 18.59
N GLY A 56 15.26 9.54 17.47
CA GLY A 56 16.22 10.50 16.93
C GLY A 56 17.12 9.98 15.80
N GLU A 57 17.12 8.68 15.50
CA GLU A 57 17.89 8.15 14.37
C GLU A 57 17.05 7.95 13.10
N ARG A 58 17.63 8.32 11.95
CA ARG A 58 17.06 8.08 10.61
C ARG A 58 17.47 6.71 10.10
N TYR A 59 16.50 5.92 9.63
CA TYR A 59 16.73 4.64 8.98
C TYR A 59 17.72 4.75 7.81
N ASN A 60 18.74 3.87 7.80
CA ASN A 60 19.69 3.77 6.70
C ASN A 60 19.79 2.30 6.24
N ARG A 61 19.17 2.02 5.09
CA ARG A 61 19.14 0.69 4.44
C ARG A 61 20.53 0.09 4.21
N ASN A 62 21.57 0.90 4.04
CA ASN A 62 22.94 0.45 3.78
C ASN A 62 23.71 0.08 5.06
N LYS A 63 23.18 0.45 6.24
CA LYS A 63 23.78 0.13 7.55
C LYS A 63 23.03 -1.00 8.28
N THR A 64 21.89 -1.45 7.74
CA THR A 64 21.08 -2.53 8.33
C THR A 64 21.46 -3.87 7.69
N LEU A 65 21.67 -4.91 8.50
CA LEU A 65 21.82 -6.28 7.99
C LEU A 65 20.58 -6.66 7.18
N GLU A 66 20.75 -7.45 6.12
CA GLU A 66 19.67 -7.77 5.19
C GLU A 66 18.40 -8.31 5.85
N ARG A 67 18.57 -9.12 6.92
CA ARG A 67 17.47 -9.66 7.74
C ARG A 67 16.68 -8.64 8.57
N HIS A 68 17.18 -7.41 8.66
CA HIS A 68 16.58 -6.28 9.40
C HIS A 68 16.03 -5.20 8.44
N ARG A 69 15.97 -5.49 7.14
CA ARG A 69 15.33 -4.61 6.16
C ARG A 69 13.81 -4.66 6.33
N ASP A 70 13.15 -3.57 5.96
CA ASP A 70 11.68 -3.48 6.06
C ASP A 70 11.02 -4.51 5.15
N ASN A 71 9.95 -5.13 5.65
CA ASN A 71 9.14 -6.05 4.87
C ASN A 71 8.28 -5.26 3.89
N ALA A 72 8.28 -5.68 2.61
CA ALA A 72 7.37 -5.17 1.60
C ALA A 72 6.01 -5.87 1.73
N LEU A 73 4.93 -5.08 1.82
CA LEU A 73 3.56 -5.55 1.95
C LEU A 73 2.73 -5.06 0.77
N PHE A 74 1.77 -5.88 0.35
CA PHE A 74 0.77 -5.50 -0.63
C PHE A 74 -0.57 -6.16 -0.29
N VAL A 75 -1.65 -5.39 -0.41
CA VAL A 75 -3.03 -5.89 -0.34
C VAL A 75 -3.81 -5.36 -1.53
N GLY A 76 -4.72 -6.16 -2.06
CA GLY A 76 -5.56 -5.75 -3.18
C GLY A 76 -6.64 -6.76 -3.54
N PHE A 77 -7.56 -6.32 -4.37
CA PHE A 77 -8.66 -7.09 -4.93
C PHE A 77 -8.89 -6.69 -6.39
N ALA A 78 -9.68 -7.48 -7.11
CA ALA A 78 -9.98 -7.34 -8.52
C ALA A 78 -11.41 -7.81 -8.84
#